data_AF-A0AAJ5K4A3-F1
#
_entry.id   AF-A0AAJ5K4A3-F1
#
_cell.length_a   1.000
_cell.length_b   1.000
_cell.length_c   1.000
_cell.angle_alpha   90.00
_cell.angle_beta   90.00
_cell.angle_gamma   90.00
#
_symmetry.space_group_name_H-M   'P 1'
#
loop_
_entity.id
_entity.type
_entity.pdbx_description
1 polymer ?
#
loop_
_entity_poly.entity_id
_entity_poly.type
_entity_poly.pdbx_seq_one_letter_code
_entity_poly.pdbx_strand_id
1 'polypeptide(L)'
;MENSRHGLAVRSMVEMALFAGVAFVLMFISIPIIPLVPYMKLDLSDLVVLLGMSLFGPGGAILIAAVKELLYLVATGLDIVNFIGVLTAFIADLALILPIGALLKQPMPSLKRQVLAVITGTLSLTVILSVANWWVITPLYLKVWHMSLGLPVNQLILLGVIPFNLIKGIVLGSLFIILSRRMAPWIAKHSVR
;
A
#
# COMPACT_ATOMS: atom_id res chain seq x y z
N MET A 1 -13.41 2.35 -33.74
CA MET A 1 -13.68 2.46 -32.29
C MET A 1 -13.13 1.27 -31.49
N GLU A 2 -13.10 0.05 -32.03
CA GLU A 2 -12.58 -1.14 -31.35
C GLU A 2 -11.04 -1.18 -31.25
N ASN A 3 -10.32 -0.80 -32.31
CA ASN A 3 -8.85 -0.66 -32.30
C ASN A 3 -8.35 0.41 -31.32
N SER A 4 -9.09 1.51 -31.15
CA SER A 4 -8.74 2.57 -30.19
C SER A 4 -8.92 2.14 -28.73
N ARG A 5 -9.91 1.28 -28.44
CA ARG A 5 -10.10 0.70 -27.10
C ARG A 5 -9.02 -0.33 -26.78
N HIS A 6 -8.62 -1.14 -27.76
CA HIS A 6 -7.49 -2.08 -27.62
C HIS A 6 -6.16 -1.35 -27.38
N GLY A 7 -5.87 -0.28 -28.13
CA GLY A 7 -4.66 0.52 -27.92
C GLY A 7 -4.59 1.18 -26.54
N LEU A 8 -5.72 1.68 -26.03
CA LEU A 8 -5.81 2.23 -24.67
C LEU A 8 -5.63 1.14 -23.59
N ALA A 9 -6.18 -0.05 -23.80
CA ALA A 9 -6.03 -1.17 -22.87
C ALA A 9 -4.57 -1.65 -22.78
N VAL A 10 -3.89 -1.84 -23.91
CA VAL A 10 -2.48 -2.24 -23.95
C VAL A 10 -1.59 -1.20 -23.27
N ARG A 11 -1.83 0.09 -23.55
CA ARG A 11 -1.10 1.18 -22.89
C ARG A 11 -1.27 1.13 -21.37
N SER A 12 -2.50 1.02 -20.87
CA SER A 12 -2.76 0.94 -19.42
C SER A 12 -2.08 -0.27 -18.79
N MET A 13 -2.05 -1.42 -19.46
CA MET A 13 -1.33 -2.60 -18.97
C MET A 13 0.17 -2.36 -18.83
N VAL A 14 0.79 -1.75 -19.85
CA VAL A 14 2.23 -1.41 -19.82
C VAL A 14 2.53 -0.41 -18.71
N GLU A 15 1.72 0.65 -18.57
CA GLU A 15 1.92 1.64 -17.52
C GLU A 15 1.72 1.02 -16.12
N MET A 16 0.70 0.18 -15.90
CA MET A 16 0.54 -0.56 -14.65
C MET A 16 1.74 -1.46 -14.34
N ALA A 17 2.29 -2.15 -15.34
CA ALA A 17 3.50 -2.96 -15.17
C ALA A 17 4.72 -2.13 -14.78
N LEU A 18 4.89 -0.94 -15.36
CA LEU A 18 5.96 0.00 -14.98
C LEU A 18 5.79 0.49 -13.54
N PHE A 19 4.55 0.83 -13.13
CA PHE A 19 4.26 1.20 -11.75
C PHE A 19 4.58 0.07 -10.78
N ALA A 20 4.20 -1.17 -11.10
CA ALA A 20 4.50 -2.33 -10.27
C ALA A 20 6.02 -2.58 -10.17
N GLY A 21 6.76 -2.45 -11.27
CA GLY A 21 8.21 -2.57 -11.28
C GLY A 21 8.93 -1.51 -10.43
N VAL A 22 8.50 -0.25 -10.52
CA VAL A 22 9.04 0.83 -9.67
C VAL A 22 8.71 0.57 -8.20
N ALA A 23 7.45 0.20 -7.90
CA ALA A 23 7.03 -0.11 -6.55
C ALA A 23 7.85 -1.28 -5.96
N PHE A 24 8.05 -2.34 -6.73
CA PHE A 24 8.91 -3.47 -6.37
C PHE A 24 10.33 -3.04 -6.00
N VAL A 25 10.99 -2.20 -6.82
CA VAL A 25 12.34 -1.71 -6.51
C VAL A 25 12.36 -0.91 -5.21
N LEU A 26 11.33 -0.09 -4.95
CA LEU A 26 11.25 0.72 -3.74
C LEU A 26 11.09 -0.10 -2.46
N MET A 27 10.57 -1.33 -2.53
CA MET A 27 10.46 -2.21 -1.35
C MET A 27 11.82 -2.59 -0.75
N PHE A 28 12.88 -2.64 -1.57
CA PHE A 28 14.24 -2.86 -1.08
C PHE A 28 14.81 -1.67 -0.30
N ILE A 29 14.21 -0.49 -0.44
CA ILE A 29 14.56 0.74 0.27
C ILE A 29 13.55 0.95 1.40
N SER A 30 13.49 -0.02 2.31
CA SER A 30 12.55 -0.05 3.43
C SER A 30 13.25 0.18 4.77
N ILE A 31 12.62 0.97 5.65
CA ILE A 31 13.20 1.41 6.92
C ILE A 31 12.30 0.97 8.07
N PRO A 32 12.82 0.25 9.09
CA PRO A 32 12.06 -0.02 10.31
C PRO A 32 11.92 1.27 11.12
N ILE A 33 10.69 1.71 11.36
CA ILE A 33 10.42 2.99 12.05
C ILE A 33 10.27 2.81 13.55
N ILE A 34 9.70 1.68 14.00
CA ILE A 34 9.46 1.40 15.42
C ILE A 34 10.33 0.22 15.84
N PRO A 35 11.36 0.43 16.69
CA PRO A 35 12.25 -0.65 17.14
C PRO A 35 11.54 -1.82 17.82
N LEU A 36 10.38 -1.57 18.45
CA LEU A 36 9.58 -2.61 19.12
C LEU A 36 9.00 -3.66 18.15
N VAL A 37 8.78 -3.28 16.89
CA VAL A 37 8.23 -4.15 15.83
C VAL A 37 9.12 -4.06 14.58
N PRO A 38 10.37 -4.57 14.66
CA PRO A 38 11.39 -4.33 13.63
C PRO A 38 11.10 -5.01 12.29
N TYR A 39 10.14 -5.93 12.26
CA TYR A 39 9.63 -6.58 11.06
C TYR A 39 8.66 -5.69 10.26
N MET A 40 8.12 -4.63 10.87
CA MET A 40 7.28 -3.65 10.19
C MET A 40 8.15 -2.53 9.62
N LYS A 41 8.23 -2.46 8.30
CA LYS A 41 9.05 -1.47 7.59
C LYS A 41 8.21 -0.52 6.75
N LEU A 42 8.64 0.73 6.70
CA LEU A 42 8.08 1.76 5.85
C LEU A 42 8.93 1.88 4.58
N ASP A 43 8.29 1.91 3.43
CA ASP A 43 8.88 2.21 2.13
C ASP A 43 7.92 3.06 1.29
N LEU A 44 8.37 3.49 0.11
CA LEU A 44 7.59 4.35 -0.79
C LEU A 44 6.85 3.57 -1.89
N SER A 45 6.83 2.24 -1.85
CA SER A 45 6.16 1.42 -2.87
C SER A 45 4.63 1.63 -2.87
N ASP A 46 4.01 1.73 -1.69
CA ASP A 46 2.58 1.97 -1.51
C ASP A 46 2.17 3.36 -2.06
N LEU A 47 3.06 4.34 -2.01
CA LEU A 47 2.83 5.66 -2.64
C LEU A 47 2.70 5.53 -4.15
N VAL A 48 3.55 4.71 -4.78
CA VAL A 48 3.46 4.41 -6.22
C VAL A 48 2.12 3.75 -6.54
N VAL A 49 1.68 2.81 -5.70
CA VAL A 49 0.36 2.17 -5.85
C VAL A 49 -0.78 3.19 -5.75
N LEU A 50 -0.74 4.12 -4.79
CA LEU A 50 -1.75 5.18 -4.66
C LEU A 50 -1.76 6.16 -5.84
N LEU A 51 -0.60 6.45 -6.44
CA LEU A 51 -0.51 7.22 -7.68
C LEU A 51 -1.08 6.43 -8.86
N GLY A 52 -0.78 5.14 -8.96
CA GLY A 52 -1.36 4.23 -9.95
C GLY A 52 -2.88 4.14 -9.81
N MET A 53 -3.39 4.14 -8.57
CA MET A 53 -4.81 4.26 -8.30
C MET A 53 -5.37 5.49 -8.97
N SER A 54 -4.75 6.66 -8.85
CA SER A 54 -5.24 7.92 -9.44
C SER A 54 -5.37 7.88 -10.97
N LEU A 55 -4.65 7.00 -11.64
CA LEU A 55 -4.66 6.82 -13.10
C LEU A 55 -5.61 5.71 -13.57
N PHE A 56 -5.60 4.57 -12.88
CA PHE A 56 -6.24 3.32 -13.33
C PHE A 56 -7.42 2.87 -12.45
N GLY A 57 -7.70 3.63 -11.39
CA GLY A 57 -8.74 3.33 -10.42
C GLY A 57 -8.32 2.28 -9.40
N PRO A 58 -9.25 1.89 -8.49
CA PRO A 58 -8.97 0.90 -7.46
C PRO A 58 -8.54 -0.46 -8.04
N GLY A 59 -9.21 -0.92 -9.11
CA GLY A 59 -8.86 -2.19 -9.75
C GLY A 59 -7.44 -2.23 -10.30
N GLY A 60 -7.01 -1.18 -11.00
CA GLY A 60 -5.63 -1.08 -11.49
C GLY A 60 -4.61 -0.99 -10.36
N ALA A 61 -4.91 -0.28 -9.28
CA ALA A 61 -4.05 -0.23 -8.10
C ALA A 61 -3.89 -1.58 -7.41
N ILE A 62 -4.97 -2.36 -7.31
CA ILE A 62 -4.94 -3.73 -6.77
C ILE A 62 -4.03 -4.61 -7.62
N LEU A 63 -4.10 -4.51 -8.95
CA LEU A 63 -3.20 -5.25 -9.84
C LEU A 63 -1.73 -4.82 -9.67
N ILE A 64 -1.46 -3.51 -9.58
CA ILE A 64 -0.12 -2.99 -9.32
C ILE A 64 0.44 -3.54 -7.99
N ALA A 65 -0.37 -3.50 -6.92
CA ALA A 65 -0.02 -4.04 -5.62
C ALA A 65 0.22 -5.56 -5.67
N ALA A 66 -0.65 -6.32 -6.33
CA ALA A 66 -0.48 -7.77 -6.42
C ALA A 66 0.82 -8.14 -7.16
N VAL A 67 1.12 -7.44 -8.26
CA VAL A 67 2.33 -7.69 -9.06
C VAL A 67 3.59 -7.27 -8.30
N LYS A 68 3.61 -6.10 -7.64
CA LYS A 68 4.80 -5.66 -6.88
C LYS A 68 5.15 -6.68 -5.78
N GLU A 69 4.15 -7.16 -5.07
CA GLU A 69 4.27 -8.07 -3.94
C GLU A 69 4.71 -9.46 -4.39
N LEU A 70 4.15 -9.96 -5.50
CA LEU A 70 4.59 -11.22 -6.12
C LEU A 70 6.04 -11.15 -6.57
N LEU A 71 6.46 -10.05 -7.22
CA LEU A 71 7.84 -9.87 -7.65
C LEU A 71 8.78 -9.82 -6.45
N TYR A 72 8.40 -9.12 -5.38
CA TYR A 72 9.20 -9.04 -4.16
C TYR A 72 9.34 -10.41 -3.49
N LEU A 73 8.26 -11.19 -3.41
CA LEU A 73 8.29 -12.55 -2.87
C LEU A 73 9.25 -13.45 -3.67
N VAL A 74 9.16 -13.45 -4.99
CA VAL A 74 10.04 -14.29 -5.84
C VAL A 74 11.49 -13.85 -5.70
N ALA A 75 11.75 -12.54 -5.59
CA ALA A 75 13.10 -12.00 -5.46
C ALA A 75 13.74 -12.22 -4.08
N THR A 76 12.93 -12.25 -3.01
CA THR A 76 13.43 -12.38 -1.62
C THR A 76 13.38 -13.80 -1.08
N GLY A 77 12.60 -14.69 -1.70
CA GLY A 77 12.49 -16.10 -1.34
C GLY A 77 11.07 -16.49 -0.97
N LEU A 78 10.71 -17.74 -1.29
CA LEU A 78 9.38 -18.32 -1.07
C LEU A 78 9.21 -18.95 0.33
N ASP A 79 10.04 -18.56 1.30
CA ASP A 79 9.87 -19.04 2.67
C ASP A 79 8.63 -18.41 3.33
N ILE A 80 8.18 -19.07 4.39
CA ILE A 80 6.94 -18.71 5.09
C ILE A 80 7.02 -17.32 5.75
N VAL A 81 8.19 -16.85 6.18
CA VAL A 81 8.34 -15.52 6.81
C VAL A 81 8.13 -14.43 5.77
N ASN A 82 8.78 -14.56 4.62
CA ASN A 82 8.60 -13.65 3.49
C ASN A 82 7.16 -13.68 2.96
N PHE A 83 6.55 -14.87 2.87
CA PHE A 83 5.15 -14.99 2.45
C PHE A 83 4.18 -14.25 3.38
N ILE A 84 4.35 -14.36 4.70
CA ILE A 84 3.54 -13.62 5.67
C ILE A 84 3.73 -12.10 5.50
N GLY A 85 4.97 -11.66 5.31
CA GLY A 85 5.31 -10.25 5.10
C GLY A 85 4.63 -9.66 3.87
N VAL A 86 4.79 -10.31 2.72
CA VAL A 86 4.20 -9.93 1.43
C VAL A 86 2.67 -9.93 1.47
N LEU A 87 2.06 -10.95 2.07
CA LEU A 87 0.60 -11.00 2.23
C LEU A 87 0.10 -9.86 3.14
N THR A 88 0.83 -9.56 4.21
CA THR A 88 0.50 -8.45 5.12
C THR A 88 0.61 -7.10 4.41
N ALA A 89 1.66 -6.89 3.61
CA ALA A 89 1.85 -5.69 2.82
C ALA A 89 0.75 -5.51 1.77
N PHE A 90 0.36 -6.59 1.08
CA PHE A 90 -0.77 -6.57 0.15
C PHE A 90 -2.09 -6.21 0.85
N ILE A 91 -2.38 -6.78 2.03
CA ILE A 91 -3.56 -6.40 2.83
C ILE A 91 -3.51 -4.91 3.21
N ALA A 92 -2.32 -4.40 3.56
CA ALA A 92 -2.10 -2.99 3.87
C ALA A 92 -2.47 -2.08 2.68
N ASP A 93 -2.01 -2.44 1.49
CA ASP A 93 -2.35 -1.74 0.24
C ASP A 93 -3.86 -1.69 0.03
N LEU A 94 -4.54 -2.84 0.12
CA LEU A 94 -5.99 -2.90 -0.04
C LEU A 94 -6.72 -2.03 0.99
N ALA A 95 -6.26 -2.03 2.24
CA ALA A 95 -6.83 -1.25 3.32
C ALA A 95 -6.66 0.27 3.12
N LEU A 96 -5.68 0.72 2.33
CA LEU A 96 -5.53 2.12 1.91
C LEU A 96 -6.33 2.41 0.63
N ILE A 97 -6.14 1.60 -0.42
CA ILE A 97 -6.66 1.82 -1.78
C ILE A 97 -8.18 1.88 -1.78
N LEU A 98 -8.85 0.92 -1.13
CA LEU A 98 -10.31 0.80 -1.21
C LEU A 98 -11.04 2.01 -0.61
N PRO A 99 -10.79 2.44 0.64
CA PRO A 99 -11.44 3.62 1.19
C PRO A 99 -11.03 4.92 0.49
N ILE A 100 -9.75 5.10 0.15
CA ILE A 100 -9.31 6.31 -0.56
C ILE A 100 -9.95 6.37 -1.95
N GLY A 101 -9.93 5.27 -2.70
CA GLY A 101 -10.53 5.16 -4.02
C GLY A 101 -12.05 5.38 -4.03
N ALA A 102 -12.76 4.87 -3.00
CA ALA A 102 -14.19 5.10 -2.83
C ALA A 102 -14.52 6.59 -2.65
N LEU A 103 -13.64 7.34 -1.96
CA LEU A 103 -13.80 8.77 -1.74
C LEU A 103 -13.27 9.61 -2.92
N LEU A 104 -12.25 9.17 -3.65
CA LEU A 104 -11.62 9.90 -4.76
C LEU A 104 -12.05 9.40 -6.14
N LYS A 105 -13.34 9.57 -6.46
CA LYS A 105 -13.92 9.15 -7.75
C LYS A 105 -13.62 10.08 -8.93
N GLN A 106 -13.20 11.32 -8.65
CA GLN A 106 -12.97 12.34 -9.68
C GLN A 106 -11.47 12.49 -9.95
N PRO A 107 -11.05 12.83 -11.19
CA PRO A 107 -9.63 13.03 -11.52
C PRO A 107 -8.97 14.19 -10.75
N MET A 108 -9.74 15.23 -10.42
CA MET A 108 -9.26 16.42 -9.72
C MET A 108 -10.09 16.70 -8.46
N PRO A 109 -9.93 15.91 -7.38
CA PRO A 109 -10.64 16.13 -6.14
C PRO A 109 -10.09 17.35 -5.38
N SER A 110 -10.96 18.04 -4.64
CA SER A 110 -10.55 19.16 -3.78
C SER A 110 -9.62 18.71 -2.65
N LEU A 111 -8.80 19.62 -2.10
CA LEU A 111 -7.88 19.30 -1.00
C LEU A 111 -8.63 18.67 0.19
N LYS A 112 -9.78 19.26 0.56
CA LYS A 112 -10.61 18.76 1.67
C LYS A 112 -11.02 17.30 1.45
N ARG A 113 -11.38 16.94 0.22
CA ARG A 113 -11.77 15.58 -0.14
C ARG A 113 -10.58 14.61 -0.14
N GLN A 114 -9.41 15.06 -0.59
CA GLN A 114 -8.17 14.26 -0.52
C GLN A 114 -7.74 14.00 0.93
N VAL A 115 -7.77 15.02 1.77
CA VAL A 115 -7.47 14.91 3.20
C VAL A 115 -8.43 13.95 3.88
N LEU A 116 -9.74 14.09 3.65
CA LEU A 116 -10.74 13.17 4.19
C LEU A 116 -10.48 11.73 3.73
N ALA A 117 -10.18 11.53 2.44
CA ALA A 117 -9.87 10.21 1.90
C ALA A 117 -8.66 9.57 2.57
N VAL A 118 -7.56 10.32 2.72
CA VAL A 118 -6.34 9.86 3.39
C VAL A 118 -6.58 9.53 4.85
N ILE A 119 -7.36 10.34 5.57
CA ILE A 119 -7.72 10.06 6.97
C ILE A 119 -8.51 8.75 7.05
N THR A 120 -9.54 8.58 6.23
CA THR A 120 -10.33 7.35 6.18
C THR A 120 -9.48 6.13 5.82
N GLY A 121 -8.58 6.26 4.84
CA GLY A 121 -7.64 5.20 4.48
C GLY A 121 -6.69 4.84 5.60
N THR A 122 -6.10 5.82 6.26
CA THR A 122 -5.16 5.60 7.38
C THR A 122 -5.84 4.91 8.55
N LEU A 123 -7.07 5.31 8.88
CA LEU A 123 -7.86 4.64 9.93
C LEU A 123 -8.22 3.20 9.53
N SER A 124 -8.63 2.96 8.28
CA SER A 124 -8.92 1.62 7.77
C SER A 124 -7.69 0.72 7.82
N LEU A 125 -6.53 1.21 7.34
CA LEU A 125 -5.24 0.53 7.44
C LEU A 125 -4.93 0.14 8.88
N THR A 126 -5.02 1.10 9.79
CA THR A 126 -4.68 0.91 11.20
C THR A 126 -5.58 -0.12 11.85
N VAL A 127 -6.90 -0.04 11.65
CA VAL A 127 -7.85 -0.99 12.23
C VAL A 127 -7.64 -2.40 11.67
N ILE A 128 -7.60 -2.54 10.34
CA ILE A 128 -7.46 -3.84 9.68
C ILE A 128 -6.16 -4.52 10.10
N LEU A 129 -5.03 -3.81 10.03
CA LEU A 129 -3.75 -4.41 10.40
C LEU A 129 -3.60 -4.63 11.90
N SER A 130 -4.24 -3.84 12.76
CA SER A 130 -4.24 -4.12 14.21
C SER A 130 -4.99 -5.42 14.52
N VAL A 131 -6.16 -5.62 13.92
CA VAL A 131 -6.94 -6.86 14.09
C VAL A 131 -6.19 -8.06 13.51
N ALA A 132 -5.68 -7.93 12.28
CA ALA A 132 -4.94 -9.00 11.62
C ALA A 132 -3.66 -9.38 12.39
N ASN A 133 -2.92 -8.39 12.92
CA ASN A 133 -1.74 -8.65 13.74
C ASN A 133 -2.07 -9.24 15.10
N TRP A 134 -3.16 -8.80 15.74
CA TRP A 134 -3.57 -9.35 17.02
C TRP A 134 -3.93 -10.84 16.90
N TRP A 135 -4.69 -11.21 15.87
CA TRP A 135 -5.27 -12.55 15.78
C TRP A 135 -4.38 -13.54 15.03
N VAL A 136 -3.67 -13.10 13.99
CA VAL A 136 -2.97 -14.01 13.06
C VAL A 136 -1.51 -13.63 12.86
N ILE A 137 -1.23 -12.42 12.37
CA ILE A 137 0.09 -12.08 11.82
C ILE A 137 1.17 -12.08 12.90
N THR A 138 1.02 -11.33 13.99
CA THR A 138 2.07 -11.27 15.02
C THR A 138 2.30 -12.62 15.71
N PRO A 139 1.25 -13.36 16.17
CA PRO A 139 1.45 -14.70 16.74
C PRO A 139 2.15 -15.67 15.80
N LEU A 140 1.74 -15.69 14.52
CA LEU A 140 2.34 -16.57 13.52
C LEU A 140 3.79 -16.19 13.26
N TYR A 141 4.08 -14.90 13.14
CA TYR A 141 5.41 -14.37 12.88
C TYR A 141 6.39 -14.70 14.01
N LEU A 142 6.00 -14.50 15.28
CA LEU A 142 6.83 -14.87 16.44
C LEU A 142 7.12 -16.37 16.51
N LYS A 143 6.12 -17.21 16.17
CA LYS A 143 6.26 -18.67 16.16
C LYS A 143 7.21 -19.14 15.05
N VAL A 144 7.03 -18.64 13.84
CA VAL A 144 7.78 -19.09 12.65
C VAL A 144 9.20 -18.52 12.63
N TRP A 145 9.38 -17.27 13.08
CA TRP A 145 10.70 -16.63 13.10
C TRP A 145 11.49 -16.90 14.38
N HIS A 146 10.97 -17.74 15.28
CA HIS A 146 11.56 -18.08 16.57
C HIS A 146 12.01 -16.86 17.40
N MET A 147 11.28 -15.75 17.27
CA MET A 147 11.59 -14.48 17.90
C MET A 147 10.71 -14.27 19.13
N SER A 148 11.32 -13.83 20.23
CA SER A 148 10.59 -13.36 21.42
C SER A 148 10.86 -11.87 21.62
N LEU A 149 9.79 -11.07 21.62
CA LEU A 149 9.87 -9.62 21.80
C LEU A 149 9.66 -9.19 23.25
N GLY A 150 9.62 -10.13 24.20
CA GLY A 150 9.54 -9.85 25.63
C GLY A 150 8.24 -9.21 26.12
N LEU A 151 7.30 -8.90 25.22
CA LEU A 151 6.00 -8.31 25.53
C LEU A 151 4.85 -9.21 25.02
N PRO A 152 3.70 -9.18 25.70
CA PRO A 152 2.51 -9.88 25.23
C PRO A 152 1.98 -9.21 23.95
N VAL A 153 1.32 -10.00 23.10
CA VAL A 153 0.88 -9.57 21.76
C VAL A 153 0.04 -8.30 21.82
N ASN A 154 -0.90 -8.18 22.76
CA ASN A 154 -1.74 -6.99 22.92
C ASN A 154 -0.92 -5.69 23.13
N GLN A 155 0.19 -5.75 23.86
CA GLN A 155 1.08 -4.60 24.04
C GLN A 155 1.87 -4.30 22.76
N LEU A 156 2.31 -5.32 22.02
CA LEU A 156 2.93 -5.13 20.70
C LEU A 156 1.97 -4.47 19.71
N ILE A 157 0.69 -4.83 19.75
CA ILE A 157 -0.32 -4.18 18.90
C ILE A 157 -0.48 -2.71 19.28
N LEU A 158 -0.68 -2.45 20.58
CA LEU A 158 -0.95 -1.10 21.07
C LEU A 158 0.24 -0.15 20.87
N LEU A 159 1.46 -0.60 21.18
CA LEU A 159 2.66 0.23 21.21
C LEU A 159 3.51 0.15 19.93
N GLY A 160 3.26 -0.85 19.08
CA GLY A 160 4.00 -1.08 17.84
C GLY A 160 3.10 -0.96 16.62
N VAL A 161 2.15 -1.88 16.46
CA VAL A 161 1.36 -2.01 15.22
C VAL A 161 0.47 -0.80 14.95
N ILE A 162 -0.28 -0.33 15.95
CA ILE A 162 -1.14 0.86 15.83
C ILE A 162 -0.32 2.10 15.45
N PRO A 163 0.71 2.51 16.23
CA PRO A 163 1.48 3.71 15.90
C PRO A 163 2.23 3.58 14.57
N PHE A 164 2.76 2.40 14.24
CA PHE A 164 3.41 2.17 12.95
C PHE A 164 2.45 2.46 11.79
N ASN A 165 1.24 1.91 11.82
CA ASN A 165 0.29 2.06 10.72
C ASN A 165 -0.29 3.48 10.61
N LEU A 166 -0.44 4.18 11.73
CA LEU A 166 -0.79 5.60 11.72
C LEU A 166 0.31 6.44 11.05
N ILE A 167 1.58 6.22 11.44
CA ILE A 167 2.72 6.91 10.83
C ILE A 167 2.79 6.60 9.33
N LYS A 168 2.70 5.33 8.97
CA LYS A 168 2.71 4.86 7.57
C LYS A 168 1.62 5.54 6.75
N GLY A 169 0.37 5.52 7.21
CA GLY A 169 -0.75 6.16 6.52
C GLY A 169 -0.59 7.68 6.39
N ILE A 170 -0.12 8.37 7.43
CA ILE A 170 0.12 9.82 7.40
C ILE A 170 1.23 10.18 6.41
N VAL A 171 2.38 9.49 6.45
CA VAL A 171 3.51 9.77 5.56
C VAL A 171 3.12 9.54 4.11
N LEU A 172 2.60 8.35 3.79
CA LEU A 172 2.21 7.99 2.44
C LEU A 172 1.07 8.86 1.93
N GLY A 173 0.07 9.12 2.76
CA GLY A 173 -1.07 9.95 2.43
C GLY A 173 -0.70 11.41 2.17
N SER A 174 0.21 11.97 2.97
CA SER A 174 0.70 13.34 2.77
C SER A 174 1.47 13.47 1.45
N LEU A 175 2.38 12.53 1.19
CA LEU A 175 3.13 12.49 -0.07
C LEU A 175 2.20 12.30 -1.28
N PHE A 176 1.19 11.43 -1.14
CA PHE A 176 0.17 11.21 -2.16
C PHE A 176 -0.60 12.49 -2.49
N ILE A 177 -1.04 13.26 -1.49
CA ILE A 177 -1.72 14.54 -1.70
C ILE A 177 -0.82 15.52 -2.46
N ILE A 178 0.43 15.67 -2.03
CA ILE A 178 1.39 16.61 -2.65
C ILE A 178 1.60 16.24 -4.13
N LEU A 179 1.90 14.96 -4.40
CA LEU A 179 2.23 14.50 -5.75
C LEU A 179 1.00 14.46 -6.66
N SER A 180 -0.14 13.94 -6.19
CA SER A 180 -1.36 13.87 -7.00
C SER A 180 -1.86 15.25 -7.41
N ARG A 181 -1.69 16.27 -6.55
CA ARG A 181 -1.99 17.66 -6.90
C ARG A 181 -1.02 18.25 -7.90
N ARG A 182 0.29 18.04 -7.71
CA ARG A 182 1.30 18.49 -8.66
C ARG A 182 1.12 17.87 -10.05
N MET A 183 0.67 16.61 -10.08
CA MET A 183 0.42 15.86 -11.30
C MET A 183 -1.01 16.01 -11.82
N ALA A 184 -1.89 16.77 -11.15
CA ALA A 184 -3.32 16.79 -11.45
C ALA A 184 -3.65 17.11 -12.92
N PRO A 185 -3.02 18.10 -13.59
CA PRO A 185 -3.30 18.36 -15.01
C PRO A 185 -2.91 17.18 -15.92
N TRP A 186 -1.82 16.49 -15.57
CA TRP A 186 -1.34 15.33 -16.31
C TRP A 186 -2.20 14.08 -16.05
N ILE A 187 -2.60 13.85 -14.79
CA ILE A 187 -3.53 12.77 -14.39
C ILE A 187 -4.87 12.95 -15.09
N ALA A 188 -5.42 14.18 -15.11
CA ALA A 188 -6.70 14.45 -15.76
C ALA A 188 -6.69 14.11 -17.27
N LYS A 189 -5.54 14.24 -17.93
CA LYS A 189 -5.38 13.92 -19.37
C LYS A 189 -5.17 12.43 -19.65
N HIS A 190 -4.62 11.68 -18.69
CA HIS A 190 -4.19 10.28 -18.89
C HIS A 190 -4.95 9.27 -18.04
N SER A 191 -5.85 9.71 -17.17
CA SER A 191 -6.73 8.83 -16.40
C SER A 191 -7.62 8.03 -17.35
N VAL A 192 -7.64 6.71 -17.16
CA VAL A 192 -8.47 5.76 -17.92
C VAL A 192 -9.57 5.15 -17.03
N ARG A 193 -9.79 5.76 -15.86
CA ARG A 193 -10.87 5.43 -14.91
C ARG A 193 -12.26 5.65 -15.50
#